data_AF-A0A969PW44-F1
#
_entry.id   AF-A0A969PW44-F1
#
_cell.length_a   1.000
_cell.length_b   1.000
_cell.length_c   1.000
_cell.angle_alpha   90.00
_cell.angle_beta   90.00
_cell.angle_gamma   90.00
#
_symmetry.space_group_name_H-M   'P 1'
#
loop_
_entity.id
_entity.type
_entity.pdbx_description
1 polymer ?
#
loop_
_entity_poly.entity_id
_entity_poly.type
_entity_poly.pdbx_seq_one_letter_code
_entity_poly.pdbx_strand_id
1 'polypeptide(L)' 'MFQRILVALDSSEFGEYVFEEALSLALATRASLMLLHVLSDTEVEDSR' A
#
# COMPACT_ATOMS: atom_id res chain seq x y z
N MET A 1 -8.76 17.06 -7.50
CA MET A 1 -9.15 16.07 -6.47
C MET A 1 -8.67 14.70 -6.93
N PHE A 2 -8.13 13.88 -6.03
CA PHE A 2 -7.60 12.55 -6.36
C PHE A 2 -8.74 11.59 -6.71
N GLN A 3 -8.58 10.83 -7.80
CA GLN A 3 -9.54 9.81 -8.24
C GLN A 3 -9.02 8.39 -8.05
N ARG A 4 -7.70 8.22 -8.04
CA ARG A 4 -7.00 6.95 -7.81
C ARG A 4 -5.75 7.22 -6.99
N ILE A 5 -5.50 6.39 -5.99
CA ILE A 5 -4.35 6.42 -5.10
C ILE A 5 -3.64 5.08 -5.25
N LEU A 6 -2.34 5.10 -5.54
CA LEU A 6 -1.48 3.92 -5.54
C LEU A 6 -0.59 3.98 -4.30
N VAL A 7 -0.62 2.93 -3.49
CA VAL A 7 0.13 2.83 -2.25
C VAL A 7 1.17 1.75 -2.40
N ALA A 8 2.45 2.10 -2.23
CA ALA A 8 3.52 1.14 -2.10
C ALA A 8 3.60 0.70 -0.63
N LEU A 9 3.48 -0.61 -0.41
CA LEU A 9 3.58 -1.24 0.91
C LEU A 9 4.76 -2.20 0.91
N ASP A 10 5.29 -2.45 2.10
CA ASP A 10 6.24 -3.51 2.42
C ASP A 10 5.74 -4.31 3.65
N SER A 11 6.52 -5.29 4.09
CA SER A 11 6.22 -6.11 5.27
C SER A 11 6.63 -5.46 6.59
N SER A 12 7.00 -4.16 6.58
CA SER A 12 7.41 -3.45 7.78
C SER A 12 6.20 -2.98 8.60
N GLU A 13 6.40 -2.77 9.90
CA GLU A 13 5.39 -2.15 10.77
C GLU A 13 4.99 -0.76 10.26
N PHE A 14 5.90 -0.05 9.58
CA PHE A 14 5.61 1.26 9.01
C PHE A 14 4.64 1.17 7.83
N GLY A 15 4.64 0.05 7.10
CA GLY A 15 3.70 -0.23 6.02
C GLY A 15 2.24 -0.21 6.48
N GLU A 16 1.96 -0.67 7.71
CA GLU A 16 0.61 -0.66 8.27
C GLU A 16 0.10 0.77 8.50
N TYR A 17 0.94 1.66 9.05
CA TYR A 17 0.59 3.08 9.21
C TYR A 17 0.34 3.78 7.86
N VAL A 18 1.17 3.48 6.84
CA VAL A 18 0.99 4.01 5.49
C VAL A 18 -0.33 3.55 4.88
N PHE A 19 -0.72 2.29 5.11
CA PHE A 19 -2.00 1.76 4.65
C PHE A 19 -3.19 2.50 5.27
N GLU A 20 -3.18 2.69 6.59
CA GLU A 20 -4.28 3.35 7.32
C GLU A 20 -4.49 4.81 6.87
N GLU A 21 -3.40 5.55 6.68
CA GLU A 21 -3.45 6.94 6.18
C GLU A 21 -3.97 7.01 4.74
N ALA A 22 -3.50 6.10 3.88
CA ALA A 22 -3.95 6.07 2.48
C ALA A 22 -5.42 5.64 2.35
N LEU A 23 -5.89 4.73 3.21
CA LEU A 23 -7.29 4.33 3.30
C LEU A 23 -8.15 5.52 3.75
N SER A 24 -7.73 6.23 4.79
CA SER A 24 -8.41 7.42 5.30
C SER A 24 -8.56 8.49 4.21
N LEU A 25 -7.49 8.72 3.43
CA LEU A 25 -7.51 9.65 2.31
C LEU A 25 -8.46 9.18 1.19
N ALA A 26 -8.42 7.90 0.82
CA ALA A 26 -9.28 7.35 -0.22
C ALA A 26 -10.77 7.46 0.12
N LEU A 27 -11.14 7.18 1.37
CA LEU A 27 -12.50 7.34 1.88
C LEU A 27 -12.96 8.80 1.85
N ALA A 28 -12.12 9.72 2.35
CA ALA A 28 -12.42 11.15 2.36
C ALA A 28 -12.60 11.73 0.95
N THR A 29 -11.84 11.23 -0.02
CA THR A 29 -11.89 11.73 -1.41
C THR A 29 -12.75 10.90 -2.35
N ARG A 30 -13.33 9.78 -1.89
CA ARG A 30 -13.99 8.76 -2.72
C ARG A 30 -13.10 8.29 -3.89
N ALA A 31 -11.80 8.16 -3.63
CA ALA A 31 -10.85 7.67 -4.62
C ALA A 31 -10.79 6.14 -4.58
N SER A 32 -10.44 5.54 -5.71
CA SER A 32 -10.04 4.13 -5.75
C SER A 32 -8.65 3.99 -5.14
N LEU A 33 -8.47 3.00 -4.26
CA LEU A 33 -7.20 2.68 -3.63
C LEU A 33 -6.62 1.40 -4.26
N MET A 34 -5.37 1.45 -4.69
CA MET A 34 -4.64 0.32 -5.24
C MET A 34 -3.41 0.07 -4.37
N LEU A 35 -3.21 -1.18 -3.95
CA LEU A 35 -2.05 -1.58 -3.15
C LEU A 35 -1.02 -2.26 -4.05
N LEU A 36 0.24 -1.94 -3.85
CA LEU A 36 1.38 -2.50 -4.56
C LEU A 36 2.44 -2.91 -3.55
N HIS A 37 2.94 -4.13 -3.66
CA HIS A 37 4.13 -4.58 -2.98
C HIS A 37 5.15 -5.03 -4.04
N VAL A 38 6.33 -4.43 -4.02
CA VAL A 38 7.41 -4.79 -4.95
C VAL A 38 8.28 -5.82 -4.25
N LEU A 39 8.22 -7.06 -4.73
CA LEU A 39 9.02 -8.15 -4.20
C LEU A 39 10.43 -8.08 -4.78
N SER A 40 11.42 -8.14 -3.89
CA SER A 40 12.81 -8.43 -4.26
C SER A 40 13.02 -9.94 -4.44
N ASP A 41 14.04 -10.34 -5.21
CA ASP A 41 14.40 -11.77 -5.38
C ASP A 41 14.63 -12.48 -4.04
N THR A 42 15.13 -11.75 -3.03
CA THR A 42 15.38 -12.27 -1.68
C THR A 42 14.09 -12.52 -0.88
N GLU A 43 13.06 -11.70 -1.02
CA GLU A 43 11.79 -11.88 -0.31
C GLU A 43 10.92 -12.99 -0.91
N VAL A 44 11.06 -13.25 -2.22
CA VAL A 44 10.37 -14.35 -2.89
C VAL A 44 10.87 -15.71 -2.38
N GLU A 45 12.14 -15.81 -2.01
CA GLU A 45 12.73 -17.03 -1.46
C GLU A 45 12.18 -17.35 -0.05
N ASP A 46 11.97 -16.34 0.80
CA ASP A 46 11.41 -16.51 2.15
C ASP A 46 9.92 -16.90 2.16
N SER A 47 9.22 -16.73 1.04
CA SER A 47 7.77 -17.00 0.90
C SER A 47 7.43 -18.35 0.27
N ARG A 48 8.43 -19.18 -0.06
CA ARG A 48 8.27 -20.52 -0.69
C ARG A 48 8.39 -21.66 0.31
#